data_AF-A0A3D4Z1M9-F1
#
_entry.id   AF-A0A3D4Z1M9-F1
#
_cell.length_a   1.000
_cell.length_b   1.000
_cell.length_c   1.000
_cell.angle_alpha   90.00
_cell.angle_beta   90.00
_cell.angle_gamma   90.00
#
_symmetry.space_group_name_H-M   'P 1'
#
loop_
_entity.id
_entity.type
_entity.pdbx_description
1 polymer ?
#
loop_
_entity_poly.entity_id
_entity_poly.type
_entity_poly.pdbx_seq_one_letter_code
_entity_poly.pdbx_strand_id
1 'polypeptide(L)' 'GLRVSELVNLALGDLHLDMGFVRVLGKGAKERLVPTGRSALAFIQEYLESARPKLTRRRLS' A
#
# COMPACT_ATOMS: atom_id res chain seq x y z
N GLY A 1 -0.26 13.05 -4.14
CA GLY A 1 -0.22 12.57 -2.74
C GLY A 1 -1.54 11.91 -2.40
N LEU A 2 -1.51 10.88 -1.56
CA LEU A 2 -2.71 10.18 -1.07
C LEU A 2 -3.36 10.99 0.06
N ARG A 3 -4.69 10.90 0.19
CA ARG A 3 -5.41 11.35 1.38
C ARG A 3 -5.22 10.31 2.48
N VAL A 4 -5.23 10.74 3.74
CA VAL A 4 -5.09 9.83 4.89
C VAL A 4 -6.15 8.72 4.86
N SER A 5 -7.39 9.06 4.53
CA SER A 5 -8.49 8.09 4.41
C SER A 5 -8.27 7.05 3.31
N GLU A 6 -7.55 7.39 2.25
CA GLU A 6 -7.22 6.45 1.17
C GLU A 6 -6.07 5.53 1.60
N LEU A 7 -5.06 6.09 2.27
CA LEU A 7 -3.89 5.34 2.77
C LEU A 7 -4.28 4.25 3.78
N VAL A 8 -5.15 4.56 4.74
CA VAL A 8 -5.55 3.60 5.79
C VAL A 8 -6.42 2.46 5.28
N ASN A 9 -7.01 2.61 4.09
CA ASN A 9 -7.90 1.62 3.47
C ASN A 9 -7.23 0.83 2.34
N LEU A 10 -5.94 1.04 2.07
CA LEU A 10 -5.20 0.31 1.04
C LEU A 10 -5.13 -1.19 1.36
N ALA A 11 -5.43 -2.01 0.35
CA ALA A 11 -5.20 -3.43 0.36
C ALA A 11 -3.83 -3.78 -0.27
N LEU A 12 -3.30 -4.97 0.02
CA LEU A 12 -2.05 -5.43 -0.60
C LEU A 12 -2.15 -5.50 -2.13
N GLY A 13 -3.31 -5.89 -2.66
CA GLY A 13 -3.55 -5.96 -4.10
C GLY A 13 -3.61 -4.59 -4.79
N ASP A 14 -3.54 -3.50 -4.04
CA ASP A 14 -3.45 -2.14 -4.57
C ASP A 14 -1.99 -1.70 -4.78
N LEU A 15 -1.02 -2.45 -4.23
CA LEU A 15 0.41 -2.15 -4.29
C LEU A 15 1.04 -2.84 -5.50
N HIS A 16 1.37 -2.08 -6.55
CA HIS A 16 2.04 -2.59 -7.74
C HIS A 16 3.50 -2.17 -7.74
N LEU A 17 4.28 -2.77 -6.84
CA LEU A 17 5.65 -2.34 -6.54
C LEU A 17 6.59 -2.48 -7.73
N ASP A 18 6.50 -3.58 -8.48
CA ASP A 18 7.31 -3.83 -9.68
C ASP A 18 7.04 -2.81 -10.79
N MET A 19 5.80 -2.34 -10.88
CA MET A 19 5.39 -1.31 -11.84
C MET A 19 5.55 0.12 -11.30
N GLY A 20 5.93 0.27 -10.03
CA GLY A 20 6.20 1.55 -9.39
C GLY A 20 4.98 2.44 -9.15
N PHE A 21 3.79 1.86 -8.92
CA PHE A 21 2.59 2.64 -8.60
C PHE A 21 1.71 1.97 -7.54
N VAL A 22 0.82 2.78 -6.96
CA VAL A 22 -0.25 2.32 -6.05
C VAL A 22 -1.60 2.68 -6.66
N ARG A 23 -2.51 1.71 -6.72
CA ARG A 23 -3.90 1.93 -7.13
C ARG A 23 -4.69 2.49 -5.95
N VAL A 24 -5.49 3.53 -6.19
CA VAL A 24 -6.27 4.19 -5.13
C VAL A 24 -7.72 4.30 -5.57
N LEU A 25 -8.63 3.88 -4.70
CA LEU A 25 -10.07 4.05 -4.86
C LEU A 25 -10.51 5.41 -4.29
N GLY A 26 -10.97 6.30 -5.16
CA GLY A 26 -11.50 7.60 -4.82
C GLY A 26 -13.03 7.63 -4.69
N LYS A 27 -13.59 8.84 -4.53
CA LYS A 27 -15.04 9.05 -4.44
C LYS A 27 -15.74 8.58 -5.73
N GLY A 28 -16.85 7.86 -5.56
CA GLY A 28 -17.65 7.33 -6.69
C GLY A 28 -17.02 6.13 -7.37
N ALA A 29 -16.23 5.33 -6.62
CA ALA A 29 -15.54 4.14 -7.13
C ALA A 29 -14.57 4.42 -8.29
N LYS A 30 -14.09 5.67 -8.41
CA LYS A 30 -13.10 6.03 -9.43
C LYS A 30 -11.72 5.56 -9.00
N GLU A 31 -11.06 4.82 -9.87
CA GLU A 31 -9.68 4.40 -9.68
C GLU A 31 -8.70 5.45 -10.20
N ARG A 32 -7.56 5.57 -9.52
CA ARG A 32 -6.39 6.30 -10.03
C ARG A 32 -5.12 5.54 -9.71
N LEU A 33 -4.12 5.68 -10.58
CA LEU A 33 -2.78 5.17 -10.35
C LEU A 33 -1.92 6.31 -9.80
N VAL A 34 -1.27 6.07 -8.67
CA VAL A 34 -0.35 7.03 -8.05
C VAL A 34 1.09 6.53 -8.26
N PRO A 35 1.88 7.19 -9.12
CA PRO A 35 3.30 6.90 -9.25
C PRO A 35 3.99 7.01 -7.90
N THR A 36 4.78 6.01 -7.56
CA THR A 36 5.43 5.90 -6.25
C THR A 36 6.93 5.90 -6.45
N GLY A 37 7.61 6.83 -5.78
CA GLY A 37 9.06 6.99 -5.91
C GLY A 37 9.82 5.81 -5.33
N ARG A 38 11.04 5.57 -5.84
CA ARG A 38 11.92 4.44 -5.45
C ARG A 38 12.11 4.30 -3.94
N SER A 39 12.28 5.40 -3.21
CA SER A 39 12.44 5.35 -1.75
C SER A 39 11.17 4.87 -1.04
N ALA A 40 9.98 5.31 -1.48
CA ALA A 40 8.72 4.85 -0.92
C ALA A 40 8.50 3.36 -1.22
N LEU A 41 8.82 2.90 -2.43
CA LEU A 41 8.77 1.47 -2.78
C LEU A 41 9.69 0.63 -1.88
N ALA A 42 10.92 1.09 -1.65
CA ALA A 42 11.87 0.41 -0.76
C ALA A 42 11.34 0.27 0.67
N PHE A 43 10.79 1.34 1.25
CA PHE A 43 10.21 1.28 2.59
C PHE A 43 8.95 0.41 2.66
N ILE A 44 8.11 0.43 1.62
CA ILE A 44 6.95 -0.45 1.56
C ILE A 44 7.41 -1.92 1.53
N GLN A 45 8.43 -2.23 0.73
CA GLN A 45 8.97 -3.57 0.63
C GLN A 45 9.58 -4.05 1.95
N GLU A 46 10.40 -3.23 2.60
CA GLU A 46 10.97 -3.52 3.92
C GLU A 46 9.86 -3.74 4.97
N TYR A 47 8.81 -2.91 4.96
CA TYR A 47 7.66 -3.09 5.85
C TYR A 47 6.96 -4.42 5.62
N LEU A 48 6.70 -4.80 4.36
CA LEU A 48 6.03 -6.05 4.00
C LEU A 48 6.84 -7.29 4.40
N GLU A 49 8.16 -7.24 4.28
CA GLU A 49 9.05 -8.36 4.56
C GLU A 49 9.40 -8.48 6.06
N SER A 50 9.65 -7.36 6.74
CA SER A 50 10.25 -7.37 8.08
C SER A 50 9.28 -7.03 9.21
N ALA A 51 8.38 -6.06 9.00
CA ALA A 51 7.54 -5.51 10.07
C ALA A 51 6.14 -6.14 10.07
N ARG A 52 5.46 -6.17 8.92
CA ARG A 52 4.08 -6.64 8.79
C ARG A 52 3.87 -8.07 9.30
N PRO A 53 4.73 -9.07 9.00
CA PRO A 53 4.55 -10.43 9.51
C PRO A 53 4.56 -10.50 11.04
N LYS A 54 5.37 -9.67 11.71
CA LYS A 54 5.43 -9.59 13.18
C LYS A 54 4.14 -9.00 13.78
N LEU A 55 3.51 -8.06 13.06
CA LEU A 55 2.28 -7.40 13.48
C LEU A 55 1.03 -8.26 13.20
N THR A 56 1.01 -9.02 12.09
CA THR A 56 -0.16 -9.82 11.70
C THR A 56 -0.18 -11.21 12.34
N ARG A 57 0.97 -11.75 12.77
CA ARG A 57 1.05 -13.08 13.43
C ARG A 57 0.25 -13.19 14.72
N ARG A 58 -0.10 -12.06 15.35
CA ARG A 58 -0.94 -12.01 16.55
C ARG A 58 -2.45 -12.07 16.27
N ARG A 59 -2.87 -12.11 15.00
CA ARG A 59 -4.28 -12.08 14.56
C ARG A 59 -4.80 -13.43 14.05
N LEU A 60 -4.07 -14.53 14.28
CA LEU A 60 -4.59 -15.87 14.06
C LEU A 60 -5.35 -16.32 15.31
N SER A 61 -6.66 -16.08 15.31
CA SER A 61 -7.66 -16.65 16.22
C SER A 61 -8.77 -17.25 15.38
#